data_AF-A0A9P6J7G3-F1
#
_entry.id   AF-A0A9P6J7G3-F1
#
_cell.length_a   1.000
_cell.length_b   1.000
_cell.length_c   1.000
_cell.angle_alpha   90.00
_cell.angle_beta   90.00
_cell.angle_gamma   90.00
#
_symmetry.space_group_name_H-M   'P 1'
#
loop_
_entity.id
_entity.type
_entity.pdbx_description
1 polymer ?
#
loop_
_entity_poly.entity_id
_entity_poly.type
_entity_poly.pdbx_seq_one_letter_code
_entity_poly.pdbx_strand_id
1 'polypeptide(L)'
;MSEWMVTTSSAVVLDESILQLWLLGHNVDQATVLRMPAIQPPVPARVLKSYITSQYRTYEMMHHYLHHPRHFAGQFMFPLSHSAKQHLIERYYSFDESVIREILGKKLNSRTRKDLDEVHEKTGVKLTSCRRQFDNLKRVMKKVEDAEGRTLVQDIEHQFLLPHHLARQYAHILFIADNKLDTFRKRLSCYQFQDFEYCGSVFMQYWTASTTDTLPEFDPLLAQDARDLRSLMLNDRAVLDEFRNRVSNNLSQSAHPPVLERIQSNFKVVLRNVLSIGCMINQQKEVRNIFVELTDKLVDAFLQVGWSPVDMELFYDSMMAEFQNTTSLTSRYRERYGTSWIRLVTGIKLSSIRLYRQPTTQSLLTRSFTR
;
A
#
# COMPACT_ATOMS: atom_id res chain seq x y z
N MET A 1 19.73 7.89 62.02
CA MET A 1 18.91 6.95 61.24
C MET A 1 19.34 7.10 59.80
N SER A 2 20.11 6.14 59.28
CA SER A 2 20.63 6.17 57.92
C SER A 2 19.55 5.61 56.99
N GLU A 3 18.98 6.45 56.13
CA GLU A 3 18.08 5.98 55.07
C GLU A 3 18.89 5.23 54.03
N TRP A 4 18.68 3.92 53.96
CA TRP A 4 19.21 3.09 52.89
C TRP A 4 18.28 3.20 51.70
N MET A 5 18.70 3.91 50.66
CA MET A 5 18.08 3.84 49.36
C MET A 5 18.49 2.52 48.70
N VAL A 6 17.66 1.50 48.84
CA VAL A 6 17.83 0.24 48.09
C VAL A 6 17.38 0.49 46.66
N THR A 7 18.32 0.71 45.74
CA THR A 7 18.05 0.67 44.30
C THR A 7 18.32 -0.75 43.81
N THR A 8 17.26 -1.54 43.57
CA THR A 8 17.40 -2.78 42.80
C THR A 8 17.51 -2.43 41.32
N SER A 9 18.73 -2.25 40.84
CA SER A 9 19.06 -1.97 39.44
C SER A 9 19.11 -3.23 38.58
N SER A 10 18.14 -4.13 38.68
CA SER A 10 17.98 -5.13 37.62
C SER A 10 17.31 -4.42 36.44
N ALA A 11 18.11 -3.94 35.49
CA ALA A 11 17.60 -3.45 34.22
C ALA A 11 16.63 -4.49 33.64
N VAL A 12 15.43 -4.08 33.23
CA VAL A 12 14.47 -4.99 32.62
C VAL A 12 15.07 -5.46 31.29
N VAL A 13 15.41 -6.74 31.20
CA VAL A 13 15.94 -7.34 29.97
C VAL A 13 14.78 -7.93 29.18
N LEU A 14 14.53 -7.38 28.00
CA LEU A 14 13.54 -7.93 27.07
C LEU A 14 14.24 -8.96 26.17
N ASP A 15 13.89 -10.23 26.32
CA ASP A 15 14.30 -11.28 25.38
C ASP A 15 13.53 -11.13 24.07
N GLU A 16 14.25 -10.74 23.02
CA GLU A 16 13.70 -10.49 21.69
C GLU A 16 13.01 -11.72 21.07
N SER A 17 13.55 -12.91 21.31
CA SER A 17 12.99 -14.14 20.75
C SER A 17 11.67 -14.51 21.40
N ILE A 18 11.52 -14.20 22.70
CA ILE A 18 10.29 -14.42 23.45
C ILE A 18 9.26 -13.32 23.11
N LEU A 19 9.70 -12.07 22.94
CA LEU A 19 8.87 -10.97 22.45
C LEU A 19 8.26 -11.32 21.09
N GLN A 20 9.06 -11.83 20.15
CA GLN A 20 8.58 -12.26 18.83
C GLN A 20 7.49 -13.33 18.94
N LEU A 21 7.65 -14.32 19.82
CA LEU A 21 6.63 -15.37 20.03
C LEU A 21 5.33 -14.82 20.62
N TRP A 22 5.43 -13.88 21.56
CA TRP A 22 4.26 -13.17 22.11
C TRP A 22 3.54 -12.37 21.01
N LEU A 23 4.30 -11.65 20.17
CA LEU A 23 3.75 -10.91 19.02
C LEU A 23 3.15 -11.85 17.96
N LEU A 24 3.71 -13.04 17.75
CA LEU A 24 3.11 -14.05 16.87
C LEU A 24 1.88 -14.72 17.49
N GLY A 25 1.55 -14.39 18.75
CA GLY A 25 0.34 -14.84 19.41
C GLY A 25 0.45 -16.22 20.06
N HIS A 26 1.66 -16.74 20.22
CA HIS A 26 1.89 -17.99 20.93
C HIS A 26 1.67 -17.82 22.43
N ASN A 27 1.02 -18.79 23.06
CA ASN A 27 0.94 -18.85 24.52
C ASN A 27 2.26 -19.34 25.13
N VAL A 28 2.38 -19.26 26.46
CA VAL A 28 3.59 -19.65 27.21
C VAL A 28 4.02 -21.09 26.91
N ASP A 29 3.07 -22.04 26.82
CA ASP A 29 3.39 -23.45 26.56
C ASP A 29 3.96 -23.65 25.16
N GLN A 30 3.31 -23.06 24.15
CA GLN A 30 3.77 -23.11 22.76
C GLN A 30 5.15 -22.46 22.61
N ALA A 31 5.34 -21.28 23.21
CA ALA A 31 6.62 -20.60 23.18
C ALA A 31 7.73 -21.42 23.87
N THR A 32 7.41 -22.11 24.97
CA THR A 32 8.35 -23.01 25.65
C THR A 32 8.79 -24.15 24.73
N VAL A 33 7.86 -24.80 24.04
CA VAL A 33 8.16 -25.89 23.10
C VAL A 33 9.00 -25.38 21.93
N LEU A 34 8.67 -24.22 21.36
CA LEU A 34 9.40 -23.64 20.23
C LEU A 34 10.81 -23.19 20.59
N ARG A 35 11.05 -22.73 21.82
CA ARG A 35 12.37 -22.26 22.28
C ARG A 35 13.28 -23.39 22.72
N MET A 36 12.73 -24.50 23.20
CA MET A 36 13.50 -25.60 23.79
C MET A 36 14.66 -26.12 22.92
N PRO A 37 14.50 -26.32 21.59
CA PRO A 37 15.58 -26.83 20.74
C PRO A 37 16.75 -25.84 20.57
N ALA A 38 16.50 -24.54 20.76
CA ALA A 38 17.47 -23.48 20.52
C ALA A 38 18.29 -23.09 21.75
N ILE A 39 18.02 -23.68 22.93
CA ILE A 39 18.73 -23.33 24.16
C ILE A 39 19.96 -24.20 24.36
N GLN A 40 21.12 -23.55 24.50
CA GLN A 40 22.38 -24.16 24.88
C GLN A 40 23.02 -23.36 26.03
N PRO A 41 23.48 -24.01 27.13
CA PRO A 41 23.34 -25.45 27.42
C PRO A 41 21.88 -25.86 27.71
N PRO A 42 21.52 -27.15 27.57
CA PRO A 42 20.15 -27.61 27.83
C PRO A 42 19.68 -27.24 29.25
N VAL A 43 18.53 -26.60 29.34
CA VAL A 43 17.90 -26.23 30.62
C VAL A 43 16.63 -27.07 30.84
N PRO A 44 16.26 -27.38 32.11
CA PRO A 44 15.01 -28.08 32.37
C PRO A 44 13.81 -27.28 31.85
N ALA A 45 12.87 -27.96 31.18
CA ALA A 45 11.69 -27.33 30.57
C ALA A 45 10.90 -26.42 31.54
N ARG A 46 10.81 -26.81 32.81
CA ARG A 46 10.16 -26.01 33.86
C ARG A 46 10.82 -24.65 34.09
N VAL A 47 12.14 -24.57 33.99
CA VAL A 47 12.92 -23.34 34.20
C VAL A 47 12.68 -22.40 33.02
N LEU A 48 12.78 -22.92 31.79
CA LEU A 48 12.46 -22.15 30.59
C LEU A 48 11.02 -21.63 30.60
N LYS A 49 10.05 -22.49 30.95
CA LYS A 49 8.64 -22.09 31.07
C LYS A 49 8.45 -20.98 32.09
N SER A 50 9.10 -21.07 33.25
CA SER A 50 9.05 -20.03 34.28
C SER A 50 9.64 -18.70 33.77
N TYR A 51 10.75 -18.76 33.04
CA TYR A 51 11.38 -17.57 32.43
C TYR A 51 10.46 -16.91 31.39
N ILE A 52 9.93 -17.69 30.44
CA ILE A 52 8.97 -17.22 29.42
C ILE A 52 7.73 -16.63 30.09
N THR A 53 7.20 -17.27 31.13
CA THR A 53 6.04 -16.77 31.89
C THR A 53 6.33 -15.39 32.48
N SER A 54 7.53 -15.18 33.03
CA SER A 54 7.94 -13.89 33.57
C SER A 54 7.99 -12.82 32.47
N GLN A 55 8.63 -13.12 31.33
CA GLN A 55 8.68 -12.20 30.19
C GLN A 55 7.29 -11.83 29.67
N TYR A 56 6.40 -12.82 29.52
CA TYR A 56 5.02 -12.60 29.08
C TYR A 56 4.25 -11.68 30.04
N ARG A 57 4.40 -11.87 31.36
CA ARG A 57 3.79 -10.96 32.35
C ARG A 57 4.30 -9.54 32.18
N THR A 58 5.60 -9.35 31.94
CA THR A 58 6.18 -8.03 31.66
C THR A 58 5.59 -7.42 30.38
N TYR A 59 5.43 -8.18 29.30
CA TYR A 59 4.82 -7.69 28.07
C TYR A 59 3.35 -7.32 28.26
N GLU A 60 2.56 -8.12 28.99
CA GLU A 60 1.16 -7.80 29.30
C GLU A 60 1.02 -6.53 30.14
N MET A 61 1.94 -6.28 31.08
CA MET A 61 1.97 -5.01 31.82
C MET A 61 2.21 -3.81 30.90
N MET A 62 3.06 -3.97 29.87
CA MET A 62 3.37 -2.90 28.90
C MET A 62 2.31 -2.75 27.81
N HIS A 63 1.55 -3.81 27.52
CA HIS A 63 0.63 -3.91 26.38
C HIS A 63 -0.35 -2.73 26.27
N HIS A 64 -1.02 -2.36 27.37
CA HIS A 64 -1.93 -1.22 27.36
C HIS A 64 -1.23 0.11 27.03
N TYR A 65 0.02 0.28 27.46
CA TYR A 65 0.78 1.50 27.19
C TYR A 65 1.27 1.58 25.74
N LEU A 66 1.50 0.44 25.08
CA LEU A 66 1.87 0.40 23.65
C LEU A 66 0.75 0.92 22.73
N HIS A 67 -0.49 1.03 23.23
CA HIS A 67 -1.56 1.72 22.52
C HIS A 67 -1.35 3.23 22.42
N HIS A 68 -0.51 3.81 23.29
CA HIS A 68 -0.22 5.23 23.33
C HIS A 68 1.30 5.47 23.31
N PRO A 69 1.99 5.29 22.16
CA PRO A 69 3.45 5.27 22.09
C PRO A 69 4.14 6.50 22.69
N ARG A 70 3.61 7.70 22.49
CA ARG A 70 4.17 8.92 23.10
C ARG A 70 4.15 8.88 24.63
N HIS A 71 3.07 8.36 25.22
CA HIS A 71 2.98 8.22 26.67
C HIS A 71 3.91 7.11 27.16
N PHE A 72 4.00 5.99 26.45
CA PHE A 72 4.91 4.89 26.77
C PHE A 72 6.39 5.32 26.71
N ALA A 73 6.77 6.12 25.71
CA ALA A 73 8.13 6.64 25.57
C ALA A 73 8.50 7.57 26.73
N GLY A 74 7.59 8.47 27.14
CA GLY A 74 7.84 9.49 28.15
C GLY A 74 7.72 9.05 29.62
N GLN A 75 7.07 7.91 29.90
CA GLN A 75 6.81 7.46 31.27
C GLN A 75 7.98 6.66 31.90
N PHE A 76 8.11 6.68 33.22
CA PHE A 76 9.24 6.06 33.95
C PHE A 76 8.90 4.75 34.69
N MET A 77 7.66 4.26 34.59
CA MET A 77 7.19 3.04 35.23
C MET A 77 7.96 1.79 34.76
N PHE A 78 8.44 1.80 33.52
CA PHE A 78 9.32 0.76 33.00
C PHE A 78 10.74 1.30 32.83
N PRO A 79 11.72 0.77 33.58
CA PRO A 79 13.13 1.20 33.50
C PRO A 79 13.81 0.61 32.26
N LEU A 80 13.30 0.98 31.09
CA LEU A 80 13.84 0.62 29.77
C LEU A 80 14.57 1.81 29.17
N SER A 81 15.66 1.54 28.44
CA SER A 81 16.35 2.57 27.65
C SER A 81 15.42 3.14 26.57
N HIS A 82 15.70 4.35 26.11
CA HIS A 82 14.91 4.97 25.03
C HIS A 82 14.89 4.09 23.77
N SER A 83 16.05 3.55 23.39
CA SER A 83 16.18 2.62 22.26
C SER A 83 15.34 1.35 22.45
N ALA A 84 15.32 0.75 23.65
CA ALA A 84 14.49 -0.42 23.92
C ALA A 84 12.99 -0.12 23.81
N LYS A 85 12.55 1.08 24.24
CA LYS A 85 11.15 1.51 24.09
C LYS A 85 10.77 1.73 22.63
N GLN A 86 11.64 2.40 21.86
CA GLN A 86 11.44 2.61 20.41
C GLN A 86 11.33 1.27 19.68
N HIS A 87 12.27 0.35 19.96
CA HIS A 87 12.25 -0.99 19.40
C HIS A 87 10.97 -1.76 19.76
N LEU A 88 10.51 -1.69 21.01
CA LEU A 88 9.27 -2.34 21.42
C LEU A 88 8.03 -1.76 20.72
N ILE A 89 7.98 -0.42 20.56
CA ILE A 89 6.91 0.24 19.79
C ILE A 89 6.93 -0.24 18.34
N GLU A 90 8.09 -0.19 17.67
CA GLU A 90 8.26 -0.63 16.30
C GLU A 90 7.81 -2.08 16.12
N ARG A 91 8.29 -2.98 16.97
CA ARG A 91 7.90 -4.39 16.93
C ARG A 91 6.41 -4.61 17.19
N TYR A 92 5.81 -3.86 18.10
CA TYR A 92 4.38 -3.98 18.40
C TYR A 92 3.50 -3.54 17.21
N TYR A 93 3.89 -2.46 16.52
CA TYR A 93 3.20 -1.95 15.33
C TYR A 93 3.64 -2.65 14.03
N SER A 94 4.67 -3.50 14.06
CA SER A 94 4.98 -4.35 12.92
C SER A 94 3.82 -5.32 12.63
N PHE A 95 3.66 -5.63 11.35
CA PHE A 95 2.60 -6.46 10.83
C PHE A 95 3.14 -7.51 9.86
N ASP A 96 2.33 -8.52 9.60
CA ASP A 96 2.59 -9.54 8.61
C ASP A 96 1.91 -9.15 7.29
N GLU A 97 2.69 -9.10 6.20
CA GLU A 97 2.19 -8.66 4.90
C GLU A 97 1.02 -9.53 4.39
N SER A 98 1.01 -10.83 4.71
CA SER A 98 -0.08 -11.75 4.32
C SER A 98 -1.39 -11.43 5.05
N VAL A 99 -1.30 -11.02 6.32
CA VAL A 99 -2.45 -10.57 7.10
C VAL A 99 -2.96 -9.25 6.56
N ILE A 100 -2.06 -8.29 6.31
CA ILE A 100 -2.45 -6.99 5.73
C ILE A 100 -3.09 -7.17 4.35
N ARG A 101 -2.54 -8.04 3.50
CA ARG A 101 -3.11 -8.37 2.18
C ARG A 101 -4.56 -8.81 2.25
N GLU A 102 -4.96 -9.55 3.28
CA GLU A 102 -6.34 -10.07 3.46
C GLU A 102 -7.32 -9.05 4.08
N ILE A 103 -6.82 -7.97 4.67
CA ILE A 103 -7.64 -6.88 5.23
C ILE A 103 -7.62 -5.60 4.39
N LEU A 104 -6.65 -5.46 3.49
CA LEU A 104 -6.41 -4.27 2.68
C LEU A 104 -7.63 -3.93 1.81
N GLY A 105 -8.12 -2.69 1.90
CA GLY A 105 -9.31 -2.24 1.16
C GLY A 105 -10.64 -2.55 1.85
N LYS A 106 -10.65 -3.34 2.95
CA LYS A 106 -11.82 -3.48 3.82
C LYS A 106 -11.91 -2.29 4.78
N LYS A 107 -13.14 -1.86 5.09
CA LYS A 107 -13.37 -0.84 6.13
C LYS A 107 -12.93 -1.39 7.50
N LEU A 108 -12.20 -0.59 8.27
CA LEU A 108 -11.70 -0.94 9.60
C LEU A 108 -12.81 -0.85 10.67
N ASN A 109 -13.75 -1.79 10.66
CA ASN A 109 -14.92 -1.81 11.54
C ASN A 109 -15.07 -3.13 12.33
N SER A 110 -16.08 -3.18 13.20
CA SER A 110 -16.33 -4.36 14.04
C SER A 110 -16.72 -5.62 13.27
N ARG A 111 -17.22 -5.50 12.03
CA ARG A 111 -17.50 -6.67 11.16
C ARG A 111 -16.19 -7.27 10.66
N THR A 112 -15.34 -6.47 10.01
CA THR A 112 -14.02 -6.90 9.53
C THR A 112 -13.17 -7.50 10.65
N ARG A 113 -13.32 -6.98 11.88
CA ARG A 113 -12.66 -7.54 13.07
C ARG A 113 -13.14 -8.95 13.44
N LYS A 114 -14.43 -9.25 13.28
CA LYS A 114 -15.00 -10.58 13.53
C LYS A 114 -14.57 -11.57 12.46
N ASP A 115 -14.40 -11.10 11.23
CA ASP A 115 -13.99 -11.94 10.09
C ASP A 115 -12.48 -12.27 10.09
N LEU A 116 -11.74 -11.92 11.15
CA LEU A 116 -10.31 -12.25 11.28
C LEU A 116 -10.04 -13.75 11.49
N ASP A 117 -11.06 -14.54 11.83
CA ASP A 117 -10.96 -16.00 11.86
C ASP A 117 -10.66 -16.57 10.46
N GLU A 118 -11.30 -16.04 9.41
CA GLU A 118 -10.98 -16.41 8.02
C GLU A 118 -9.56 -16.00 7.61
N VAL A 119 -9.09 -14.85 8.10
CA VAL A 119 -7.71 -14.38 7.84
C VAL A 119 -6.69 -15.31 8.51
N HIS A 120 -6.98 -15.75 9.74
CA HIS A 120 -6.18 -16.74 10.45
C HIS A 120 -6.09 -18.05 9.65
N GLU A 121 -7.22 -18.57 9.16
CA GLU A 121 -7.26 -19.81 8.36
C GLU A 121 -6.45 -19.71 7.07
N LYS A 122 -6.52 -18.58 6.37
CA LYS A 122 -5.81 -18.39 5.09
C LYS A 122 -4.30 -18.19 5.25
N THR A 123 -3.89 -17.42 6.25
CA THR A 123 -2.48 -17.00 6.43
C THR A 123 -1.69 -17.94 7.34
N GLY A 124 -2.38 -18.71 8.20
CA GLY A 124 -1.75 -19.49 9.26
C GLY A 124 -1.27 -18.64 10.45
N VAL A 125 -1.34 -17.31 10.38
CA VAL A 125 -0.96 -16.40 11.45
C VAL A 125 -1.99 -16.48 12.58
N LYS A 126 -1.56 -16.58 13.83
CA LYS A 126 -2.47 -16.75 14.97
C LYS A 126 -3.46 -15.58 15.06
N LEU A 127 -4.71 -15.92 15.38
CA LEU A 127 -5.82 -14.96 15.52
C LEU A 127 -5.51 -13.79 16.48
N THR A 128 -4.79 -14.04 17.57
CA THR A 128 -4.34 -13.01 18.51
C THR A 128 -3.43 -11.98 17.84
N SER A 129 -2.51 -12.43 16.98
CA SER A 129 -1.64 -11.56 16.17
C SER A 129 -2.44 -10.81 15.10
N CYS A 130 -3.33 -11.50 14.37
CA CYS A 130 -4.23 -10.85 13.40
C CYS A 130 -5.05 -9.72 14.04
N ARG A 131 -5.60 -9.97 15.24
CA ARG A 131 -6.34 -8.98 16.02
C ARG A 131 -5.48 -7.79 16.41
N ARG A 132 -4.24 -7.99 16.86
CA ARG A 132 -3.30 -6.89 17.17
C ARG A 132 -3.06 -6.01 15.95
N GLN A 133 -2.71 -6.62 14.82
CA GLN A 133 -2.39 -5.89 13.59
C GLN A 133 -3.59 -5.05 13.11
N PHE A 134 -4.78 -5.63 13.11
CA PHE A 134 -6.03 -4.91 12.80
C PHE A 134 -6.30 -3.77 13.79
N ASP A 135 -6.16 -4.01 15.09
CA ASP A 135 -6.41 -2.99 16.12
C ASP A 135 -5.41 -1.84 16.05
N ASN A 136 -4.15 -2.13 15.69
CA ASN A 136 -3.14 -1.13 15.45
C ASN A 136 -3.54 -0.24 14.26
N LEU A 137 -3.90 -0.83 13.11
CA LEU A 137 -4.41 -0.05 11.97
C LEU A 137 -5.60 0.84 12.35
N LYS A 138 -6.58 0.28 13.06
CA LYS A 138 -7.75 1.02 13.51
C LYS A 138 -7.38 2.15 14.45
N ARG A 139 -6.39 1.95 15.32
CA ARG A 139 -5.90 2.97 16.25
C ARG A 139 -5.18 4.10 15.53
N VAL A 140 -4.34 3.78 14.54
CA VAL A 140 -3.68 4.79 13.71
C VAL A 140 -4.72 5.58 12.93
N MET A 141 -5.65 4.91 12.23
CA MET A 141 -6.73 5.55 11.47
C MET A 141 -7.51 6.55 12.31
N LYS A 142 -7.99 6.14 13.49
CA LYS A 142 -8.75 7.00 14.41
C LYS A 142 -7.95 8.22 14.87
N LYS A 143 -6.62 8.12 14.94
CA LYS A 143 -5.79 9.21 15.42
C LYS A 143 -5.51 10.26 14.35
N VAL A 144 -5.50 9.86 13.08
CA VAL A 144 -5.18 10.71 11.93
C VAL A 144 -6.42 11.25 11.20
N GLU A 145 -7.62 10.68 11.44
CA GLU A 145 -8.85 11.05 10.71
C GLU A 145 -9.24 12.52 10.83
N ASP A 146 -9.02 13.11 12.01
CA ASP A 146 -9.31 14.52 12.30
C ASP A 146 -8.03 15.37 12.42
N ALA A 147 -6.88 14.87 11.93
CA ALA A 147 -5.62 15.58 12.02
C ALA A 147 -5.41 16.51 10.82
N GLU A 148 -4.77 17.65 11.06
CA GLU A 148 -4.46 18.66 10.03
C GLU A 148 -3.02 19.19 10.17
N GLY A 149 -2.51 19.76 9.09
CA GLY A 149 -1.23 20.50 9.06
C GLY A 149 0.02 19.64 8.92
N ARG A 150 -0.12 18.31 8.87
CA ARG A 150 0.97 17.36 8.58
C ARG A 150 0.55 16.38 7.50
N THR A 151 1.51 15.87 6.75
CA THR A 151 1.26 14.72 5.89
C THR A 151 0.93 13.48 6.74
N LEU A 152 0.16 12.54 6.18
CA LEU A 152 -0.17 11.29 6.86
C LEU A 152 1.05 10.57 7.47
N VAL A 153 2.16 10.50 6.71
CA VAL A 153 3.40 9.86 7.19
C VAL A 153 3.95 10.59 8.41
N GLN A 154 4.08 11.92 8.35
CA GLN A 154 4.62 12.74 9.43
C GLN A 154 3.75 12.69 10.69
N ASP A 155 2.42 12.66 10.55
CA ASP A 155 1.56 12.55 11.71
C ASP A 155 1.67 11.15 12.34
N ILE A 156 1.76 10.08 11.54
CA ILE A 156 2.00 8.73 12.07
C ILE A 156 3.34 8.64 12.83
N GLU A 157 4.43 9.15 12.24
CA GLU A 157 5.75 9.21 12.90
C GLU A 157 5.66 9.96 14.23
N HIS A 158 5.00 11.11 14.24
CA HIS A 158 4.92 11.95 15.43
C HIS A 158 4.00 11.37 16.52
N GLN A 159 2.84 10.83 16.16
CA GLN A 159 1.84 10.31 17.11
C GLN A 159 2.20 8.93 17.65
N PHE A 160 2.83 8.08 16.82
CA PHE A 160 3.12 6.69 17.15
C PHE A 160 4.60 6.38 17.32
N LEU A 161 5.50 7.34 17.05
CA LEU A 161 6.95 7.16 17.16
C LEU A 161 7.47 5.99 16.30
N LEU A 162 6.81 5.75 15.16
CA LEU A 162 7.22 4.71 14.22
C LEU A 162 8.38 5.19 13.36
N PRO A 163 9.29 4.29 12.95
CA PRO A 163 10.30 4.63 11.95
C PRO A 163 9.64 4.95 10.60
N HIS A 164 10.33 5.78 9.81
CA HIS A 164 9.81 6.31 8.56
C HIS A 164 9.24 5.25 7.61
N HIS A 165 9.96 4.14 7.43
CA HIS A 165 9.54 3.06 6.52
C HIS A 165 8.19 2.45 6.94
N LEU A 166 7.99 2.22 8.24
CA LEU A 166 6.77 1.63 8.78
C LEU A 166 5.62 2.65 8.73
N ALA A 167 5.87 3.90 9.10
CA ALA A 167 4.90 4.98 9.00
C ALA A 167 4.39 5.17 7.56
N ARG A 168 5.30 5.11 6.57
CA ARG A 168 4.97 5.15 5.14
C ARG A 168 4.07 3.99 4.73
N GLN A 169 4.39 2.76 5.11
CA GLN A 169 3.54 1.61 4.80
C GLN A 169 2.14 1.74 5.45
N TYR A 170 2.06 2.17 6.70
CA TYR A 170 0.79 2.47 7.36
C TYR A 170 -0.01 3.52 6.58
N ALA A 171 0.63 4.62 6.14
CA ALA A 171 -0.03 5.66 5.37
C ALA A 171 -0.68 5.11 4.09
N HIS A 172 0.02 4.26 3.34
CA HIS A 172 -0.52 3.65 2.13
C HIS A 172 -1.66 2.66 2.43
N ILE A 173 -1.54 1.85 3.48
CA ILE A 173 -2.60 0.93 3.91
C ILE A 173 -3.87 1.72 4.27
N LEU A 174 -3.71 2.79 5.05
CA LEU A 174 -4.82 3.63 5.48
C LEU A 174 -5.48 4.35 4.30
N PHE A 175 -4.68 4.89 3.37
CA PHE A 175 -5.21 5.50 2.15
C PHE A 175 -6.06 4.53 1.33
N ILE A 176 -5.57 3.29 1.12
CA ILE A 176 -6.30 2.24 0.39
C ILE A 176 -7.60 1.86 1.14
N ALA A 177 -7.53 1.72 2.46
CA ALA A 177 -8.67 1.32 3.28
C ALA A 177 -9.75 2.42 3.36
N ASP A 178 -9.35 3.67 3.49
CA ASP A 178 -10.24 4.82 3.61
C ASP A 178 -11.00 5.07 2.29
N ASN A 179 -10.27 5.04 1.17
CA ASN A 179 -10.84 5.11 -0.17
C ASN A 179 -11.54 3.81 -0.62
N LYS A 180 -11.48 2.74 0.19
CA LYS A 180 -12.11 1.42 -0.03
C LYS A 180 -11.73 0.78 -1.37
N LEU A 181 -10.47 0.90 -1.77
CA LEU A 181 -10.00 0.31 -3.03
C LEU A 181 -10.01 -1.21 -2.90
N ASP A 182 -10.75 -1.89 -3.77
CA ASP A 182 -11.01 -3.32 -3.72
C ASP A 182 -9.78 -4.12 -4.17
N THR A 183 -9.31 -5.02 -3.30
CA THR A 183 -8.14 -5.88 -3.54
C THR A 183 -8.50 -7.37 -3.56
N PHE A 184 -9.79 -7.73 -3.44
CA PHE A 184 -10.26 -9.11 -3.23
C PHE A 184 -10.87 -9.77 -4.46
N ARG A 185 -11.04 -9.01 -5.55
CA ARG A 185 -11.53 -9.57 -6.81
C ARG A 185 -10.63 -10.73 -7.24
N LYS A 186 -11.23 -11.82 -7.73
CA LYS A 186 -10.49 -13.04 -8.15
C LYS A 186 -9.32 -12.73 -9.08
N ARG A 187 -9.50 -11.76 -9.98
CA ARG A 187 -8.48 -11.27 -10.91
C ARG A 187 -7.24 -10.69 -10.22
N LEU A 188 -7.39 -10.17 -9.01
CA LEU A 188 -6.34 -9.55 -8.22
C LEU A 188 -5.63 -10.53 -7.25
N SER A 189 -6.02 -11.80 -7.24
CA SER A 189 -5.47 -12.82 -6.34
C SER A 189 -3.99 -13.14 -6.58
N CYS A 190 -3.47 -12.85 -7.77
CA CYS A 190 -2.07 -13.06 -8.10
C CYS A 190 -1.12 -11.99 -7.54
N TYR A 191 -1.65 -10.87 -7.02
CA TYR A 191 -0.84 -9.76 -6.50
C TYR A 191 -0.63 -9.87 -4.99
N GLN A 192 0.57 -9.49 -4.58
CA GLN A 192 1.01 -9.47 -3.17
C GLN A 192 0.72 -8.12 -2.53
N PHE A 193 0.89 -8.03 -1.21
CA PHE A 193 0.74 -6.77 -0.47
C PHE A 193 1.57 -5.64 -1.08
N GLN A 194 2.84 -5.90 -1.39
CA GLN A 194 3.78 -4.92 -1.94
C GLN A 194 3.33 -4.32 -3.27
N ASP A 195 2.56 -5.07 -4.08
CA ASP A 195 2.03 -4.54 -5.34
C ASP A 195 0.96 -3.47 -5.09
N PHE A 196 0.07 -3.71 -4.13
CA PHE A 196 -0.96 -2.74 -3.76
C PHE A 196 -0.38 -1.57 -2.97
N GLU A 197 0.56 -1.82 -2.06
CA GLU A 197 1.27 -0.77 -1.31
C GLU A 197 2.00 0.19 -2.24
N TYR A 198 2.70 -0.35 -3.25
CA TYR A 198 3.34 0.46 -4.28
C TYR A 198 2.33 1.32 -5.02
N CYS A 199 1.25 0.74 -5.54
CA CYS A 199 0.23 1.50 -6.26
C CYS A 199 -0.47 2.53 -5.35
N GLY A 200 -0.72 2.21 -4.07
CA GLY A 200 -1.23 3.16 -3.09
C GLY A 200 -0.31 4.37 -2.94
N SER A 201 1.00 4.14 -2.87
CA SER A 201 2.00 5.22 -2.82
C SER A 201 1.97 6.10 -4.07
N VAL A 202 1.82 5.49 -5.25
CA VAL A 202 1.72 6.19 -6.54
C VAL A 202 0.45 7.04 -6.58
N PHE A 203 -0.69 6.50 -6.16
CA PHE A 203 -1.95 7.23 -6.14
C PHE A 203 -1.89 8.43 -5.17
N MET A 204 -1.34 8.23 -3.97
CA MET A 204 -1.13 9.32 -3.00
C MET A 204 -0.15 10.39 -3.49
N GLN A 205 0.82 10.03 -4.33
CA GLN A 205 1.79 11.00 -4.82
C GLN A 205 1.24 11.82 -6.00
N TYR A 206 0.52 11.18 -6.92
CA TYR A 206 0.17 11.79 -8.19
C TYR A 206 -1.30 12.16 -8.32
N TRP A 207 -2.21 11.48 -7.63
CA TRP A 207 -3.66 11.60 -7.85
C TRP A 207 -4.44 12.22 -6.70
N THR A 208 -3.79 12.63 -5.62
CA THR A 208 -4.44 13.32 -4.50
C THR A 208 -4.20 14.82 -4.56
N ALA A 209 -5.13 15.59 -4.00
CA ALA A 209 -5.00 17.04 -3.93
C ALA A 209 -3.99 17.45 -2.85
N SER A 210 -3.41 18.64 -2.98
CA SER A 210 -2.68 19.27 -1.88
C SER A 210 -3.69 19.90 -0.92
N THR A 211 -3.96 19.22 0.19
CA THR A 211 -4.89 19.67 1.24
C THR A 211 -4.14 19.93 2.54
N THR A 212 -4.79 20.65 3.46
CA THR A 212 -4.33 20.78 4.86
C THR A 212 -4.61 19.52 5.67
N ASP A 213 -5.56 18.71 5.21
CA ASP A 213 -6.00 17.49 5.88
C ASP A 213 -4.91 16.41 5.84
N THR A 214 -4.80 15.66 6.93
CA THR A 214 -3.77 14.62 7.03
C THR A 214 -4.09 13.41 6.16
N LEU A 215 -5.37 13.05 6.02
CA LEU A 215 -5.82 11.98 5.14
C LEU A 215 -5.97 12.51 3.70
N PRO A 216 -5.19 11.99 2.74
CA PRO A 216 -5.24 12.48 1.39
C PRO A 216 -6.44 11.89 0.63
N GLU A 217 -7.21 12.76 -0.02
CA GLU A 217 -8.30 12.39 -0.91
C GLU A 217 -7.90 12.56 -2.37
N PHE A 218 -8.56 11.79 -3.24
CA PHE A 218 -8.38 11.92 -4.68
C PHE A 218 -8.73 13.31 -5.18
N ASP A 219 -7.89 13.84 -6.07
CA ASP A 219 -8.00 15.19 -6.58
C ASP A 219 -9.22 15.34 -7.52
N PRO A 220 -10.26 16.11 -7.12
CA PRO A 220 -11.44 16.29 -7.94
C PRO A 220 -11.14 17.08 -9.22
N LEU A 221 -10.14 17.98 -9.20
CA LEU A 221 -9.73 18.75 -10.37
C LEU A 221 -9.03 17.87 -11.40
N LEU A 222 -8.18 16.94 -10.96
CA LEU A 222 -7.54 15.97 -11.85
C LEU A 222 -8.58 15.13 -12.61
N ALA A 223 -9.64 14.70 -11.92
CA ALA A 223 -10.71 13.93 -12.54
C ALA A 223 -11.55 14.78 -13.52
N GLN A 224 -11.78 16.06 -13.20
CA GLN A 224 -12.47 16.98 -14.09
C GLN A 224 -11.64 17.28 -15.35
N ASP A 225 -10.35 17.55 -15.18
CA ASP A 225 -9.42 17.77 -16.29
C ASP A 225 -9.34 16.56 -17.21
N ALA A 226 -9.36 15.34 -16.66
CA ALA A 226 -9.43 14.12 -17.46
C ALA A 226 -10.70 14.03 -18.31
N ARG A 227 -11.86 14.50 -17.83
CA ARG A 227 -13.11 14.55 -18.60
C ARG A 227 -13.03 15.58 -19.72
N ASP A 228 -12.49 16.76 -19.43
CA ASP A 228 -12.33 17.83 -20.41
C ASP A 228 -11.36 17.37 -21.52
N LEU A 229 -10.20 16.81 -21.14
CA LEU A 229 -9.23 16.22 -22.08
C LEU A 229 -9.82 15.08 -22.91
N ARG A 230 -10.65 14.23 -22.32
CA ARG A 230 -11.37 13.17 -23.06
C ARG A 230 -12.20 13.75 -24.19
N SER A 231 -12.93 14.83 -23.94
CA SER A 231 -13.72 15.50 -24.99
C SER A 231 -12.81 16.12 -26.05
N LEU A 232 -11.81 16.89 -25.62
CA LEU A 232 -10.91 17.63 -26.53
C LEU A 232 -10.07 16.72 -27.42
N MET A 233 -9.55 15.61 -26.89
CA MET A 233 -8.64 14.73 -27.62
C MET A 233 -9.33 13.62 -28.41
N LEU A 234 -10.51 13.16 -27.99
CA LEU A 234 -11.18 12.03 -28.68
C LEU A 234 -12.25 12.44 -29.68
N ASN A 235 -12.83 13.64 -29.52
CA ASN A 235 -13.89 14.12 -30.41
C ASN A 235 -13.33 14.95 -31.59
N ASP A 236 -12.15 15.57 -31.42
CA ASP A 236 -11.45 16.24 -32.50
C ASP A 236 -10.50 15.27 -33.20
N ARG A 237 -10.82 14.94 -34.45
CA ARG A 237 -10.02 14.02 -35.26
C ARG A 237 -8.63 14.56 -35.57
N ALA A 238 -8.48 15.87 -35.80
CA ALA A 238 -7.19 16.47 -36.10
C ALA A 238 -6.26 16.37 -34.89
N VAL A 239 -6.78 16.63 -33.69
CA VAL A 239 -6.05 16.46 -32.43
C VAL A 239 -5.63 15.02 -32.21
N LEU A 240 -6.56 14.08 -32.37
CA LEU A 240 -6.28 12.66 -32.18
C LEU A 240 -5.21 12.14 -33.16
N ASP A 241 -5.35 12.49 -34.44
CA ASP A 241 -4.44 12.03 -35.49
C ASP A 241 -3.04 12.66 -35.33
N GLU A 242 -2.93 13.96 -35.02
CA GLU A 242 -1.64 14.61 -34.73
C GLU A 242 -0.96 13.97 -33.52
N PHE A 243 -1.68 13.83 -32.40
CA PHE A 243 -1.10 13.28 -31.18
C PHE A 243 -0.63 11.84 -31.36
N ARG A 244 -1.43 10.99 -32.03
CA ARG A 244 -1.04 9.62 -32.38
C ARG A 244 0.26 9.61 -33.20
N ASN A 245 0.34 10.45 -34.24
CA ASN A 245 1.48 10.46 -35.14
C ASN A 245 2.75 10.91 -34.41
N ARG A 246 2.66 11.94 -33.56
CA ARG A 246 3.79 12.40 -32.74
C ARG A 246 4.28 11.33 -31.79
N VAL A 247 3.38 10.71 -31.02
CA VAL A 247 3.75 9.62 -30.10
C VAL A 247 4.38 8.45 -30.87
N SER A 248 3.83 8.10 -32.03
CA SER A 248 4.37 7.02 -32.87
C SER A 248 5.76 7.34 -33.42
N ASN A 249 6.00 8.58 -33.83
CA ASN A 249 7.31 9.03 -34.34
C ASN A 249 8.36 9.12 -33.24
N ASN A 250 7.96 9.43 -32.01
CA ASN A 250 8.84 9.41 -30.86
C ASN A 250 9.22 7.94 -30.51
N LEU A 251 8.23 7.05 -30.50
CA LEU A 251 8.42 5.62 -30.21
C LEU A 251 9.24 4.88 -31.26
N SER A 252 9.17 5.27 -32.54
CA SER A 252 9.91 4.60 -33.61
C SER A 252 11.43 4.68 -33.47
N GLN A 253 11.93 5.58 -32.61
CA GLN A 253 13.35 5.71 -32.30
C GLN A 253 13.85 4.59 -31.37
N SER A 254 12.94 3.94 -30.63
CA SER A 254 13.29 3.05 -29.51
C SER A 254 12.59 1.69 -29.54
N ALA A 255 11.43 1.56 -30.21
CA ALA A 255 10.61 0.35 -30.19
C ALA A 255 10.72 -0.49 -31.48
N HIS A 256 10.43 -1.80 -31.37
CA HIS A 256 10.49 -2.73 -32.50
C HIS A 256 9.35 -2.48 -33.54
N PRO A 257 9.61 -2.56 -34.86
CA PRO A 257 8.63 -2.21 -35.90
C PRO A 257 7.28 -2.95 -35.85
N PRO A 258 7.20 -4.27 -35.62
CA PRO A 258 5.91 -4.98 -35.55
C PRO A 258 5.04 -4.57 -34.36
N VAL A 259 5.68 -4.08 -33.29
CA VAL A 259 5.04 -3.61 -32.07
C VAL A 259 4.44 -2.21 -32.29
N LEU A 260 5.12 -1.38 -33.09
CA LEU A 260 4.68 -0.04 -33.50
C LEU A 260 3.39 -0.05 -34.36
N GLU A 261 3.30 -0.94 -35.35
CA GLU A 261 2.11 -1.03 -36.20
C GLU A 261 0.85 -1.39 -35.39
N ARG A 262 1.00 -2.31 -34.43
CA ARG A 262 -0.12 -2.74 -33.60
C ARG A 262 -0.56 -1.68 -32.59
N ILE A 263 0.35 -0.86 -32.06
CA ILE A 263 -0.06 0.24 -31.17
C ILE A 263 -0.71 1.37 -31.96
N GLN A 264 -0.29 1.66 -33.19
CA GLN A 264 -0.93 2.67 -34.03
C GLN A 264 -2.40 2.34 -34.28
N SER A 265 -2.73 1.07 -34.52
CA SER A 265 -4.11 0.62 -34.68
C SER A 265 -4.92 0.64 -33.37
N ASN A 266 -4.26 0.54 -32.21
CA ASN A 266 -4.90 0.53 -30.89
C ASN A 266 -4.80 1.84 -30.10
N PHE A 267 -4.11 2.87 -30.63
CA PHE A 267 -3.78 4.10 -29.90
C PHE A 267 -5.02 4.79 -29.30
N LYS A 268 -6.08 4.94 -30.12
CA LYS A 268 -7.34 5.55 -29.67
C LYS A 268 -7.97 4.79 -28.50
N VAL A 269 -7.84 3.46 -28.49
CA VAL A 269 -8.38 2.60 -27.41
C VAL A 269 -7.59 2.82 -26.13
N VAL A 270 -6.26 2.78 -26.20
CA VAL A 270 -5.39 2.99 -25.03
C VAL A 270 -5.56 4.40 -24.46
N LEU A 271 -5.56 5.44 -25.31
CA LEU A 271 -5.81 6.82 -24.91
C LEU A 271 -7.18 6.98 -24.24
N ARG A 272 -8.23 6.37 -24.81
CA ARG A 272 -9.56 6.35 -24.19
C ARG A 272 -9.55 5.68 -22.83
N ASN A 273 -8.82 4.58 -22.68
CA ASN A 273 -8.73 3.84 -21.42
C ASN A 273 -7.99 4.67 -20.34
N VAL A 274 -6.89 5.31 -20.70
CA VAL A 274 -6.15 6.27 -19.85
C VAL A 274 -7.07 7.38 -19.33
N LEU A 275 -7.78 8.05 -20.23
CA LEU A 275 -8.69 9.15 -19.87
C LEU A 275 -9.91 8.65 -19.09
N SER A 276 -10.40 7.44 -19.37
CA SER A 276 -11.51 6.84 -18.64
C SER A 276 -11.15 6.54 -17.19
N ILE A 277 -9.93 6.07 -16.95
CA ILE A 277 -9.41 5.90 -15.58
C ILE A 277 -9.33 7.26 -14.89
N GLY A 278 -8.78 8.29 -15.55
CA GLY A 278 -8.76 9.64 -14.99
C GLY A 278 -10.16 10.16 -14.59
N CYS A 279 -11.17 9.94 -15.43
CA CYS A 279 -12.55 10.37 -15.16
C CYS A 279 -13.17 9.73 -13.91
N MET A 280 -12.70 8.54 -13.51
CA MET A 280 -13.30 7.73 -12.44
C MET A 280 -12.69 7.97 -11.06
N ILE A 281 -11.52 8.61 -10.99
CA ILE A 281 -10.73 8.78 -9.76
C ILE A 281 -11.53 9.52 -8.66
N ASN A 282 -12.36 10.51 -9.02
CA ASN A 282 -13.19 11.24 -8.06
C ASN A 282 -14.60 10.61 -7.85
N GLN A 283 -14.88 9.45 -8.44
CA GLN A 283 -16.17 8.77 -8.27
C GLN A 283 -16.02 7.62 -7.28
N GLN A 284 -16.45 7.83 -6.03
CA GLN A 284 -16.21 6.84 -4.95
C GLN A 284 -16.76 5.43 -5.25
N LYS A 285 -17.76 5.25 -6.12
CA LYS A 285 -18.23 3.92 -6.52
C LYS A 285 -17.32 3.26 -7.55
N GLU A 286 -16.77 4.05 -8.46
CA GLU A 286 -15.95 3.57 -9.58
C GLU A 286 -14.50 3.38 -9.16
N VAL A 287 -13.93 4.34 -8.42
CA VAL A 287 -12.53 4.30 -7.96
C VAL A 287 -12.23 3.10 -7.08
N ARG A 288 -13.25 2.52 -6.41
CA ARG A 288 -13.07 1.26 -5.65
C ARG A 288 -12.53 0.14 -6.54
N ASN A 289 -12.87 0.11 -7.81
CA ASN A 289 -12.42 -0.93 -8.73
C ASN A 289 -11.13 -0.53 -9.48
N ILE A 290 -10.43 0.53 -9.07
CA ILE A 290 -9.28 1.10 -9.81
C ILE A 290 -8.21 0.06 -10.16
N PHE A 291 -7.91 -0.88 -9.27
CA PHE A 291 -6.93 -1.95 -9.53
C PHE A 291 -7.39 -2.88 -10.65
N VAL A 292 -8.67 -3.27 -10.65
CA VAL A 292 -9.25 -4.08 -11.73
C VAL A 292 -9.20 -3.29 -13.02
N GLU A 293 -9.62 -2.03 -13.01
CA GLU A 293 -9.66 -1.16 -14.19
C GLU A 293 -8.29 -0.96 -14.83
N LEU A 294 -7.24 -0.77 -14.01
CA LEU A 294 -5.85 -0.74 -14.48
C LEU A 294 -5.47 -2.06 -15.17
N THR A 295 -5.83 -3.21 -14.58
CA THR A 295 -5.49 -4.50 -15.17
C THR A 295 -6.30 -4.82 -16.44
N ASP A 296 -7.60 -4.52 -16.44
CA ASP A 296 -8.53 -4.89 -17.52
C ASP A 296 -8.38 -3.99 -18.73
N LYS A 297 -8.25 -2.68 -18.50
CA LYS A 297 -8.26 -1.69 -19.59
C LYS A 297 -6.86 -1.38 -20.11
N LEU A 298 -5.83 -1.48 -19.28
CA LEU A 298 -4.47 -1.13 -19.69
C LEU A 298 -3.59 -2.36 -19.82
N VAL A 299 -3.36 -3.11 -18.73
CA VAL A 299 -2.45 -4.26 -18.76
C VAL A 299 -2.88 -5.28 -19.82
N ASP A 300 -4.16 -5.66 -19.88
CA ASP A 300 -4.66 -6.57 -20.91
C ASP A 300 -4.56 -6.01 -22.33
N ALA A 301 -4.76 -4.70 -22.52
CA ALA A 301 -4.62 -4.07 -23.84
C ALA A 301 -3.19 -4.18 -24.36
N PHE A 302 -2.19 -4.00 -23.50
CA PHE A 302 -0.78 -4.17 -23.86
C PHE A 302 -0.39 -5.64 -24.03
N LEU A 303 -0.88 -6.53 -23.16
CA LEU A 303 -0.64 -7.98 -23.27
C LEU A 303 -1.17 -8.55 -24.59
N GLN A 304 -2.38 -8.16 -25.01
CA GLN A 304 -2.98 -8.61 -26.28
C GLN A 304 -2.13 -8.23 -27.50
N VAL A 305 -1.41 -7.11 -27.41
CA VAL A 305 -0.56 -6.62 -28.49
C VAL A 305 0.87 -7.19 -28.42
N GLY A 306 1.23 -7.83 -27.31
CA GLY A 306 2.54 -8.44 -27.06
C GLY A 306 3.59 -7.48 -26.51
N TRP A 307 3.16 -6.40 -25.86
CA TRP A 307 4.04 -5.38 -25.31
C TRP A 307 4.64 -5.82 -23.97
N SER A 308 5.93 -5.55 -23.79
CA SER A 308 6.62 -5.72 -22.51
C SER A 308 6.39 -4.51 -21.59
N PRO A 309 6.73 -4.62 -20.28
CA PRO A 309 6.74 -3.47 -19.38
C PRO A 309 7.63 -2.31 -19.84
N VAL A 310 8.75 -2.60 -20.52
CA VAL A 310 9.67 -1.60 -21.07
C VAL A 310 9.01 -0.85 -22.23
N ASP A 311 8.30 -1.57 -23.11
CA ASP A 311 7.54 -0.92 -24.18
C ASP A 311 6.46 0.00 -23.60
N MET A 312 5.72 -0.47 -22.59
CA MET A 312 4.71 0.34 -21.89
C MET A 312 5.31 1.62 -21.32
N GLU A 313 6.49 1.53 -20.69
CA GLU A 313 7.21 2.68 -20.16
C GLU A 313 7.51 3.71 -21.25
N LEU A 314 8.13 3.27 -22.34
CA LEU A 314 8.44 4.13 -23.49
C LEU A 314 7.19 4.81 -24.05
N PHE A 315 6.07 4.09 -24.16
CA PHE A 315 4.82 4.66 -24.68
C PHE A 315 4.22 5.72 -23.78
N TYR A 316 4.19 5.48 -22.47
CA TYR A 316 3.71 6.48 -21.54
C TYR A 316 4.63 7.71 -21.50
N ASP A 317 5.95 7.52 -21.61
CA ASP A 317 6.90 8.62 -21.67
C ASP A 317 6.74 9.44 -22.96
N SER A 318 6.57 8.79 -24.11
CA SER A 318 6.24 9.48 -25.37
C SER A 318 4.89 10.21 -25.29
N MET A 319 3.86 9.63 -24.65
CA MET A 319 2.57 10.30 -24.42
C MET A 319 2.70 11.57 -23.57
N MET A 320 3.55 11.55 -22.54
CA MET A 320 3.79 12.72 -21.70
C MET A 320 4.59 13.79 -22.45
N ALA A 321 5.65 13.38 -23.17
CA ALA A 321 6.52 14.30 -23.91
C ALA A 321 5.78 15.02 -25.05
N GLU A 322 4.93 14.33 -25.80
CA GLU A 322 4.31 14.89 -27.01
C GLU A 322 3.03 15.69 -26.76
N PHE A 323 2.50 15.69 -25.53
CA PHE A 323 1.28 16.42 -25.20
C PHE A 323 1.43 17.93 -25.44
N GLN A 324 2.54 18.53 -24.98
CA GLN A 324 2.82 19.95 -25.17
C GLN A 324 3.15 20.30 -26.63
N ASN A 325 3.59 19.32 -27.42
CA ASN A 325 3.95 19.49 -28.83
C ASN A 325 2.75 19.35 -29.79
N THR A 326 1.58 18.95 -29.31
CA THR A 326 0.39 18.72 -30.15
C THR A 326 -0.24 20.05 -30.54
N THR A 327 0.14 20.57 -31.70
CA THR A 327 -0.16 21.94 -32.14
C THR A 327 -1.64 22.20 -32.39
N SER A 328 -2.37 21.20 -32.89
CA SER A 328 -3.82 21.22 -33.10
C SER A 328 -4.63 21.40 -31.81
N LEU A 329 -4.09 21.04 -30.64
CA LEU A 329 -4.73 21.30 -29.35
C LEU A 329 -4.34 22.72 -28.92
N THR A 330 -5.28 23.67 -28.89
CA THR A 330 -5.02 25.09 -28.57
C THR A 330 -4.06 25.29 -27.39
N SER A 331 -3.10 26.23 -27.50
CA SER A 331 -2.07 26.47 -26.48
C SER A 331 -2.62 26.61 -25.06
N ARG A 332 -3.73 27.34 -24.91
CA ARG A 332 -4.45 27.49 -23.64
C ARG A 332 -4.80 26.16 -22.97
N TYR A 333 -5.21 25.15 -23.74
CA TYR A 333 -5.55 23.83 -23.20
C TYR A 333 -4.30 23.03 -22.82
N ARG A 334 -3.22 23.14 -23.61
CA ARG A 334 -1.94 22.50 -23.29
C ARG A 334 -1.34 23.04 -21.98
N GLU A 335 -1.39 24.36 -21.80
CA GLU A 335 -0.94 25.02 -20.58
C GLU A 335 -1.82 24.67 -19.37
N ARG A 336 -3.15 24.71 -19.54
CA ARG A 336 -4.10 24.40 -18.45
C ARG A 336 -3.99 22.95 -17.97
N TYR A 337 -3.94 21.99 -18.89
CA TYR A 337 -4.05 20.57 -18.55
C TYR A 337 -2.69 19.85 -18.49
N GLY A 338 -1.58 20.52 -18.81
CA GLY A 338 -0.25 19.89 -18.88
C GLY A 338 0.16 19.19 -17.59
N THR A 339 0.01 19.86 -16.45
CA THR A 339 0.35 19.28 -15.15
C THR A 339 -0.56 18.09 -14.80
N SER A 340 -1.86 18.23 -15.02
CA SER A 340 -2.85 17.17 -14.79
C SER A 340 -2.61 15.95 -15.69
N TRP A 341 -2.21 16.19 -16.96
CA TRP A 341 -1.83 15.14 -17.90
C TRP A 341 -0.63 14.33 -17.39
N ILE A 342 0.45 15.02 -17.00
CA ILE A 342 1.66 14.37 -16.49
C ILE A 342 1.34 13.57 -15.22
N ARG A 343 0.60 14.16 -14.27
CA ARG A 343 0.17 13.47 -13.03
C ARG A 343 -0.65 12.22 -13.32
N LEU A 344 -1.66 12.33 -14.18
CA LEU A 344 -2.52 11.21 -14.56
C LEU A 344 -1.71 10.09 -15.21
N VAL A 345 -0.96 10.42 -16.26
CA VAL A 345 -0.21 9.43 -17.05
C VAL A 345 0.91 8.81 -16.23
N THR A 346 1.61 9.56 -15.37
CA THR A 346 2.64 9.01 -14.48
C THR A 346 2.04 8.00 -13.50
N GLY A 347 0.92 8.34 -12.85
CA GLY A 347 0.26 7.42 -11.93
C GLY A 347 -0.22 6.14 -12.62
N ILE A 348 -0.72 6.27 -13.85
CA ILE A 348 -1.11 5.13 -14.69
C ILE A 348 0.11 4.29 -15.08
N LYS A 349 1.19 4.94 -15.55
CA LYS A 349 2.44 4.28 -15.99
C LYS A 349 2.98 3.39 -14.89
N LEU A 350 3.26 3.97 -13.72
CA LEU A 350 3.87 3.26 -12.61
C LEU A 350 2.98 2.11 -12.09
N SER A 351 1.68 2.36 -11.96
CA SER A 351 0.76 1.35 -11.42
C SER A 351 0.49 0.21 -12.41
N SER A 352 0.29 0.51 -13.69
CA SER A 352 0.04 -0.51 -14.71
C SER A 352 1.27 -1.38 -14.98
N ILE A 353 2.47 -0.79 -14.98
CA ILE A 353 3.74 -1.55 -15.08
C ILE A 353 3.92 -2.44 -13.85
N ARG A 354 3.67 -1.95 -12.64
CA ARG A 354 3.75 -2.77 -11.42
C ARG A 354 2.81 -3.97 -11.47
N LEU A 355 1.59 -3.74 -11.95
CA LEU A 355 0.55 -4.75 -12.10
C LEU A 355 0.69 -5.58 -13.39
N TYR A 356 1.72 -5.36 -14.20
CA TYR A 356 1.92 -6.18 -15.38
C TYR A 356 2.35 -7.58 -14.97
N ARG A 357 1.53 -8.57 -15.33
CA ARG A 357 1.82 -10.00 -15.16
C ARG A 357 1.43 -10.72 -16.44
N GLN A 358 2.39 -11.36 -17.08
CA GLN A 358 2.06 -12.25 -18.19
C GLN A 358 1.22 -13.41 -17.66
N PRO A 359 0.15 -13.79 -18.36
CA PRO A 359 -0.63 -14.96 -17.97
C PRO A 359 0.29 -16.18 -17.98
N THR A 360 0.58 -16.73 -16.80
CA THR A 360 1.24 -18.02 -16.66
C THR A 360 0.38 -19.08 -17.36
N THR A 361 0.97 -20.11 -17.96
CA THR A 361 0.27 -21.12 -18.80
C THR A 361 -0.99 -21.73 -18.16
N GLN A 362 -1.12 -21.71 -16.82
CA GLN A 362 -2.33 -22.12 -16.09
C GLN A 362 -3.54 -21.16 -16.20
N SER A 363 -3.34 -19.85 -16.41
CA SER A 363 -4.45 -18.88 -16.52
C SER A 363 -5.06 -18.81 -17.94
N LEU A 364 -4.30 -19.22 -18.96
CA LEU A 364 -4.81 -19.34 -20.33
C LEU A 364 -5.83 -20.49 -20.45
N LEU A 365 -5.60 -21.59 -19.73
CA LEU A 365 -6.52 -22.73 -19.70
C LEU A 365 -7.86 -22.40 -19.05
N THR A 366 -7.94 -21.43 -18.13
CA THR A 366 -9.22 -21.03 -17.52
C THR A 366 -10.00 -20.03 -18.36
N ARG A 367 -9.34 -19.25 -19.23
CA ARG A 367 -10.01 -18.33 -20.18
C ARG A 367 -10.60 -19.05 -21.41
N SER A 368 -10.12 -20.24 -21.77
CA SER A 368 -10.64 -21.01 -22.91
C SER A 368 -11.95 -21.77 -22.64
N PHE A 369 -12.38 -21.91 -21.38
CA PHE A 369 -13.62 -22.62 -21.00
C PHE A 369 -14.81 -21.70 -20.68
N THR A 370 -14.67 -20.39 -20.89
CA THR A 370 -15.79 -19.44 -20.80
C THR A 370 -15.95 -18.69 -22.12
N ARG A 371 -16.40 -19.40 -23.14
CA ARG A 371 -17.12 -18.85 -24.29
C ARG A 371 -18.44 -19.58 -24.45
#